data_AF-A0A0F8YQ96-F1
#
_entry.id   AF-A0A0F8YQ96-F1
#
_cell.length_a   1.000
_cell.length_b   1.000
_cell.length_c   1.000
_cell.angle_alpha   90.00
_cell.angle_beta   90.00
_cell.angle_gamma   90.00
#
_symmetry.space_group_name_H-M   'P 1'
#
loop_
_entity.id
_entity.type
_entity.pdbx_description
1 polymer ?
#
loop_
_entity_poly.entity_id
_entity_poly.type
_entity_poly.pdbx_seq_one_letter_code
_entity_poly.pdbx_strand_id
1 'polypeptide(L)' 'MSKITSISGRILYNSRGSKTIEVDIESDKHFVGRVCAPSGASIGKHEAIGFPNGKPEESLKIL' A
#
# COMPACT_ATOMS: atom_id res chain seq x y z
N MET A 1 -8.45 -15.93 18.54
CA MET A 1 -8.26 -16.07 17.08
C MET A 1 -8.17 -14.66 16.53
N SER A 2 -7.04 -14.27 15.96
CA SER A 2 -6.80 -12.88 15.57
C SER A 2 -7.63 -12.52 14.34
N LYS A 3 -8.37 -11.42 14.37
CA LYS A 3 -9.23 -10.98 13.26
C LYS A 3 -8.89 -9.56 12.84
N ILE A 4 -8.73 -9.35 11.53
CA ILE A 4 -8.64 -8.01 10.94
C ILE A 4 -9.99 -7.29 11.15
N THR A 5 -9.95 -6.18 11.88
CA THR A 5 -11.13 -5.37 12.22
C THR A 5 -11.25 -4.12 11.37
N SER A 6 -10.16 -3.62 10.81
CA SER A 6 -10.14 -2.44 9.93
C SER A 6 -8.95 -2.47 8.99
N ILE A 7 -9.14 -1.92 7.79
CA ILE A 7 -8.09 -1.63 6.82
C ILE A 7 -8.32 -0.21 6.33
N SER A 8 -7.30 0.65 6.37
CA SER A 8 -7.40 2.00 5.83
C SER A 8 -6.14 2.36 5.06
N GLY A 9 -6.30 2.96 3.87
CA GLY A 9 -5.20 3.33 3.01
C GLY A 9 -5.13 4.83 2.75
N ARG A 10 -3.92 5.32 2.44
CA ARG A 10 -3.67 6.72 2.05
C ARG A 10 -2.56 6.82 1.01
N ILE A 11 -2.56 7.92 0.27
CA ILE A 11 -1.46 8.27 -0.64
C ILE A 11 -0.40 9.06 0.12
N LEU A 12 0.87 8.74 -0.11
CA LEU A 12 2.00 9.52 0.36
C LEU A 12 3.15 9.52 -0.66
N TYR A 13 4.26 10.16 -0.32
CA TYR A 13 5.46 10.22 -1.15
C TYR A 13 6.56 9.32 -0.61
N ASN A 14 7.17 8.51 -1.47
CA ASN A 14 8.33 7.70 -1.13
C ASN A 14 9.61 8.57 -1.03
N SER A 15 10.74 7.94 -0.72
CA SER A 15 12.04 8.62 -0.60
C SER A 15 12.58 9.27 -1.88
N ARG A 16 11.97 8.99 -3.05
CA ARG A 16 12.31 9.60 -4.35
C ARG A 16 11.30 10.67 -4.78
N GLY A 17 10.35 11.03 -3.92
CA GLY A 17 9.31 12.03 -4.23
C GLY A 17 8.23 11.53 -5.20
N SER A 18 8.15 10.22 -5.45
CA SER A 18 7.05 9.63 -6.23
C SER A 18 5.91 9.22 -5.30
N LYS A 19 4.68 9.34 -5.75
CA LYS A 19 3.52 8.88 -4.99
C LYS A 19 3.56 7.36 -4.80
N THR A 20 3.07 6.89 -3.66
CA THR A 20 2.88 5.48 -3.30
C THR A 20 1.70 5.36 -2.33
N ILE A 21 1.38 4.13 -1.89
CA ILE A 21 0.34 3.85 -0.90
C ILE A 21 0.94 3.46 0.45
N GLU A 22 0.23 3.80 1.52
CA GLU A 22 0.44 3.27 2.86
C GLU A 22 -0.87 2.75 3.42
N VAL A 23 -0.80 1.59 4.09
CA VAL A 23 -1.96 0.88 4.62
C VAL A 23 -1.77 0.64 6.11
N ASP A 24 -2.80 1.01 6.87
CA ASP A 24 -2.97 0.65 8.27
C ASP A 24 -3.91 -0.55 8.35
N ILE A 25 -3.49 -1.59 9.05
CA ILE A 25 -4.29 -2.79 9.35
C ILE A 25 -4.47 -2.85 10.86
N GLU A 26 -5.72 -2.94 11.30
CA GLU A 26 -6.07 -3.11 12.70
C GLU A 26 -6.54 -4.56 12.95
N SER A 27 -6.00 -5.20 13.99
CA SER A 27 -6.46 -6.51 14.47
C SER A 27 -7.05 -6.40 15.86
N ASP A 28 -8.21 -7.03 16.05
CA ASP A 28 -8.91 -7.19 17.33
C ASP A 28 -9.11 -5.87 18.11
N LYS A 29 -9.14 -4.73 17.42
CA LYS A 29 -9.20 -3.37 17.99
C LYS A 29 -8.11 -3.06 19.01
N HIS A 30 -6.95 -3.70 18.89
CA HIS A 30 -5.84 -3.56 19.85
C HIS A 30 -4.48 -3.41 19.18
N PHE A 31 -4.27 -4.07 18.04
CA PHE A 31 -2.99 -4.05 17.34
C PHE A 31 -3.12 -3.28 16.03
N VAL A 32 -2.16 -2.41 15.76
CA VAL A 32 -2.07 -1.65 14.50
C VAL A 32 -0.74 -1.95 13.84
N GLY A 33 -0.79 -2.41 12.59
CA GLY A 33 0.36 -2.51 11.70
C GLY A 33 0.24 -1.48 10.59
N ARG A 34 1.33 -0.77 10.27
CA ARG A 34 1.40 0.20 9.17
C ARG A 34 2.52 -0.17 8.23
N VAL A 35 2.24 -0.15 6.93
CA VAL A 35 3.24 -0.46 5.90
C VAL A 35 3.05 0.41 4.66
N CYS A 36 4.17 0.84 4.09
CA CYS A 36 4.21 1.59 2.84
C CYS A 36 4.75 0.69 1.71
N ALA A 37 4.14 0.77 0.53
CA ALA A 37 4.63 0.04 -0.64
C ALA A 37 5.94 0.67 -1.17
N PRO A 38 7.02 -0.11 -1.37
CA PRO A 38 8.23 0.37 -2.01
C PRO A 38 8.03 0.49 -3.53
N SER A 39 8.95 1.19 -4.20
CA SER A 39 8.97 1.27 -5.67
C SER A 39 10.39 1.18 -6.21
N GLY A 40 10.62 0.26 -7.16
CA GLY A 40 11.86 0.15 -7.91
C GLY A 40 11.95 1.19 -9.03
N ALA A 41 13.15 1.72 -9.29
CA ALA A 41 13.39 2.58 -10.46
C ALA A 41 13.65 1.78 -11.75
N SER A 42 14.13 0.54 -11.61
CA SER A 42 14.21 -0.43 -12.70
C SER A 42 13.25 -1.55 -12.36
N ILE A 43 12.29 -1.79 -13.24
CA ILE A 43 11.23 -2.78 -13.05
C ILE A 43 11.41 -3.82 -14.15
N GLY A 44 11.61 -5.08 -13.76
CA GLY A 44 11.72 -6.20 -14.68
C GLY A 44 10.41 -6.41 -15.45
N LYS A 45 10.52 -6.83 -16.71
CA LYS A 45 9.38 -7.11 -17.61
C LYS A 45 8.39 -8.15 -17.04
N HIS A 46 8.86 -9.01 -16.13
CA HIS A 46 8.09 -10.10 -15.54
C HIS A 46 7.79 -9.91 -14.05
N GLU A 47 8.07 -8.72 -13.49
CA GLU A 47 7.69 -8.42 -12.10
C GLU A 47 6.17 -8.21 -11.97
N ALA A 48 5.67 -8.41 -10.75
CA ALA A 48 4.30 -8.05 -10.43
C ALA A 48 4.05 -6.56 -10.66
N ILE A 49 2.92 -6.22 -11.27
CA ILE A 49 2.54 -4.83 -11.52
C ILE A 49 2.20 -4.19 -10.17
N GLY A 50 3.01 -3.22 -9.75
CA GLY A 50 2.90 -2.62 -8.42
C GLY A 50 1.64 -1.79 -8.19
N PHE A 51 1.12 -1.11 -9.23
CA PHE A 51 -0.10 -0.31 -9.14
C PHE A 51 -0.99 -0.52 -10.37
N PRO A 52 -2.34 -0.58 -10.20
CA PRO A 52 -3.26 -0.55 -11.32
C PRO A 52 -3.01 0.68 -12.19
N ASN A 53 -2.90 0.50 -13.51
CA ASN A 53 -2.60 1.58 -14.47
C ASN A 53 -1.30 2.37 -14.17
N GLY A 54 -0.38 1.80 -13.38
CA GLY A 54 0.90 2.43 -13.02
C GLY A 54 0.81 3.60 -12.05
N LYS A 55 -0.36 3.84 -11.43
CA LYS A 55 -0.59 4.98 -10.53
C LYS A 55 -1.20 4.53 -9.20
N PRO A 56 -0.69 5.02 -8.05
CA PRO A 56 -1.16 4.60 -6.73
C PRO A 56 -2.65 4.84 -6.44
N GLU A 57 -3.24 5.90 -7.01
CA GLU A 57 -4.57 6.41 -6.67
C GLU A 57 -5.69 5.37 -6.85
N GLU A 58 -5.59 4.53 -7.89
CA GLU A 58 -6.60 3.51 -8.16
C GLU A 58 -6.54 2.35 -7.16
N SER A 59 -5.38 2.13 -6.51
CA SER A 59 -5.20 1.05 -5.55
C SER A 59 -6.07 1.23 -4.30
N LEU A 60 -6.33 2.48 -3.90
CA LEU A 60 -7.11 2.78 -2.70
C LEU A 60 -8.61 2.51 -2.86
N LYS A 61 -9.13 2.41 -4.09
CA LYS A 61 -10.55 2.12 -4.35
C LYS A 61 -10.94 0.67 -4.00
N ILE A 62 -9.96 -0.19 -3.77
CA ILE A 62 -10.14 -1.60 -3.43
C ILE A 62 -10.43 -1.76 -1.92
N LEU A 63 -10.06 -0.76 -1.12
CA LEU A 63 -10.27 -0.73 0.34
C LEU A 63 -11.63 -0.15 0.68
#